data_AF-A0A0Q6KV17-F1
#
_entry.id   AF-A0A0Q6KV17-F1
#
_cell.length_a   1.000
_cell.length_b   1.000
_cell.length_c   1.000
_cell.angle_alpha   90.00
_cell.angle_beta   90.00
_cell.angle_gamma   90.00
#
_symmetry.space_group_name_H-M   'P 1'
#
loop_
_entity.id
_entity.type
_entity.pdbx_description
1 polymer ?
#
loop_
_entity_poly.entity_id
_entity_poly.type
_entity_poly.pdbx_seq_one_letter_code
_entity_poly.pdbx_strand_id
1 'polypeptide(L)'
;MALSPAEKQKRYRDRKRAATKGPGDASVAAQAVPFFQFYVEDGNTDGVVIPLRLAGIKPPEFLNDQPAQFPHDLAGVDLPAASNSIARAELTIECLLDAAGALAGIVHRYKQSEIKARIAEIEQADLSDPIAKKQALADIVRLQKMLDQLSKQVRWTFPQWKVAGD
;
A
#
# COMPACT_ATOMS: atom_id res chain seq x y z
N MET A 1 -20.47 34.53 -11.41
CA MET A 1 -19.14 34.94 -10.89
C MET A 1 -18.25 33.70 -10.80
N ALA A 2 -17.03 33.77 -11.34
CA ALA A 2 -16.08 32.67 -11.24
C ALA A 2 -15.54 32.60 -9.80
N LEU A 3 -15.61 31.42 -9.18
CA LEU A 3 -15.10 31.17 -7.82
C LEU A 3 -13.62 31.53 -7.74
N SER A 4 -13.25 32.25 -6.68
CA SER A 4 -11.85 32.63 -6.45
C SER A 4 -11.00 31.37 -6.15
N PRO A 5 -9.68 31.38 -6.42
CA PRO A 5 -8.79 30.28 -6.09
C PRO A 5 -8.88 29.85 -4.61
N ALA A 6 -9.07 30.80 -3.69
CA ALA A 6 -9.23 30.55 -2.26
C ALA A 6 -10.55 29.86 -1.92
N GLU A 7 -11.64 30.20 -2.61
CA GLU A 7 -12.96 29.58 -2.43
C GLU A 7 -12.99 28.16 -2.98
N LYS A 8 -12.27 27.90 -4.08
CA LYS A 8 -12.08 26.55 -4.63
C LYS A 8 -11.28 25.67 -3.66
N GLN A 9 -10.21 26.19 -3.06
CA GLN A 9 -9.44 25.46 -2.04
C GLN A 9 -10.25 25.21 -0.76
N LYS A 10 -11.03 26.19 -0.30
CA LYS A 10 -11.91 26.02 0.86
C LYS A 10 -12.96 24.93 0.60
N ARG A 11 -13.64 24.97 -0.55
CA ARG A 11 -14.61 23.93 -0.95
C ARG A 11 -13.98 22.56 -1.14
N TYR A 12 -12.74 22.48 -1.62
CA TYR A 12 -12.01 21.22 -1.71
C TYR A 12 -11.67 20.65 -0.32
N ARG A 13 -11.20 21.50 0.60
CA ARG A 13 -10.95 21.12 2.01
C ARG A 13 -12.24 20.74 2.73
N ASP A 14 -13.34 21.43 2.49
CA ASP A 14 -14.64 21.13 3.08
C ASP A 14 -15.22 19.82 2.53
N ARG A 15 -15.07 19.54 1.22
CA ARG A 15 -15.41 18.24 0.62
C ARG A 15 -14.55 17.11 1.17
N LYS A 16 -13.25 17.35 1.36
CA LYS A 16 -12.34 16.38 1.98
C LYS A 16 -12.69 16.13 3.44
N ARG A 17 -12.91 17.17 4.26
CA ARG A 17 -13.36 17.05 5.66
C ARG A 17 -14.71 16.35 5.79
N ALA A 18 -15.62 16.58 4.85
CA ALA A 18 -16.87 15.84 4.77
C ALA A 18 -16.66 14.37 4.37
N ALA A 19 -15.66 14.08 3.52
CA ALA A 19 -15.28 12.71 3.18
C ALA A 19 -14.52 11.98 4.30
N THR A 20 -13.75 12.70 5.14
CA THR A 20 -13.15 12.15 6.37
C THR A 20 -14.20 11.91 7.46
N LYS A 21 -15.31 12.65 7.41
CA LYS A 21 -16.56 12.34 8.14
C LYS A 21 -17.43 11.38 7.32
N GLY A 22 -16.83 10.31 6.79
CA GLY A 22 -17.63 9.18 6.35
C GLY A 22 -18.54 8.71 7.50
N PRO A 23 -19.69 8.08 7.22
CA PRO A 23 -20.47 7.44 8.28
C PRO A 23 -19.48 6.58 9.06
N GLY A 24 -19.37 6.79 10.37
CA GLY A 24 -18.50 5.98 11.22
C GLY A 24 -18.81 4.50 10.97
N ASP A 25 -17.82 3.63 11.18
CA ASP A 25 -17.99 2.19 10.99
C ASP A 25 -19.32 1.74 11.60
N ALA A 26 -20.21 1.19 10.76
CA ALA A 26 -21.56 0.82 11.18
C ALA A 26 -21.53 -0.27 12.26
N SER A 27 -20.42 -1.00 12.36
CA SER A 27 -20.20 -2.01 13.39
C SER A 27 -20.11 -1.43 14.80
N VAL A 28 -19.82 -0.13 14.96
CA VAL A 28 -19.59 0.52 16.28
C VAL A 28 -20.74 0.29 17.25
N ALA A 29 -21.99 0.32 16.78
CA ALA A 29 -23.16 0.09 17.63
C ALA A 29 -23.26 -1.35 18.17
N ALA A 30 -22.61 -2.32 17.52
CA ALA A 30 -22.60 -3.73 17.89
C ALA A 30 -21.36 -4.11 18.74
N GLN A 31 -20.39 -3.22 18.90
CA GLN A 31 -19.16 -3.50 19.65
C GLN A 31 -19.45 -3.53 21.15
N ALA A 32 -19.39 -4.72 21.75
CA ALA A 32 -19.57 -4.91 23.19
C ALA A 32 -18.27 -4.71 24.00
N VAL A 33 -17.12 -4.95 23.38
CA VAL A 33 -15.79 -4.91 24.01
C VAL A 33 -14.86 -4.04 23.16
N PRO A 34 -14.03 -3.16 23.77
CA PRO A 34 -13.03 -2.40 23.02
C PRO A 34 -12.03 -3.31 22.30
N PHE A 35 -11.66 -2.94 21.08
CA PHE A 35 -10.77 -3.77 20.24
C PHE A 35 -9.41 -4.07 20.90
N PHE A 36 -8.81 -3.13 21.63
CA PHE A 36 -7.53 -3.39 22.30
C PHE A 36 -7.60 -4.55 23.32
N GLN A 37 -8.76 -4.80 23.94
CA GLN A 37 -8.94 -5.95 24.84
C GLN A 37 -9.05 -7.24 24.03
N PHE A 38 -9.89 -7.23 22.99
CA PHE A 38 -10.02 -8.35 22.07
C PHE A 38 -8.68 -8.75 21.42
N TYR A 39 -7.86 -7.77 21.02
CA TYR A 39 -6.56 -7.99 20.39
C TYR A 39 -5.58 -8.75 21.29
N VAL A 40 -5.64 -8.53 22.62
CA VAL A 40 -4.82 -9.26 23.59
C VAL A 40 -5.34 -10.68 23.78
N GLU A 41 -6.65 -10.88 23.75
CA GLU A 41 -7.31 -12.18 23.98
C GLU A 41 -7.27 -13.13 22.75
N ASP A 42 -7.37 -12.60 21.53
CA ASP A 42 -7.44 -13.40 20.30
C ASP A 42 -6.20 -14.29 20.10
N GLY A 43 -5.04 -13.88 20.61
CA GLY A 43 -3.82 -14.70 20.63
C GLY A 43 -3.16 -14.92 19.25
N ASN A 44 -3.82 -14.63 18.13
CA ASN A 44 -3.27 -14.83 16.78
C ASN A 44 -2.38 -13.67 16.29
N THR A 45 -1.74 -12.96 17.22
CA THR A 45 -0.92 -11.77 16.89
C THR A 45 0.33 -12.12 16.07
N ASP A 46 0.79 -13.38 16.10
CA ASP A 46 1.94 -13.86 15.32
C ASP A 46 1.76 -13.65 13.81
N GLY A 47 0.52 -13.76 13.31
CA GLY A 47 0.20 -13.50 11.90
C GLY A 47 0.47 -12.06 11.44
N VAL A 48 0.58 -11.12 12.38
CA VAL A 48 0.93 -9.71 12.14
C VAL A 48 2.37 -9.43 12.56
N VAL A 49 2.78 -9.92 13.73
CA VAL A 49 4.08 -9.62 14.35
C VAL A 49 5.24 -10.17 13.53
N ILE A 50 5.16 -11.44 13.10
CA ILE A 50 6.27 -12.10 12.41
C ILE A 50 6.54 -11.44 11.03
N PRO A 51 5.53 -11.26 10.15
CA PRO A 51 5.78 -10.64 8.84
C PRO A 51 6.33 -9.21 8.94
N LEU A 52 5.82 -8.40 9.87
CA LEU A 52 6.31 -7.03 10.06
C LEU A 52 7.76 -7.00 10.54
N ARG A 53 8.14 -7.87 11.48
CA ARG A 53 9.54 -7.98 11.92
C ARG A 53 10.46 -8.45 10.79
N LEU A 54 10.04 -9.40 9.98
CA LEU A 54 10.80 -9.83 8.79
C LEU A 54 10.97 -8.69 7.77
N ALA A 55 9.98 -7.80 7.66
CA ALA A 55 10.05 -6.59 6.85
C ALA A 55 10.88 -5.45 7.51
N GLY A 56 11.40 -5.65 8.72
CA GLY A 56 12.13 -4.62 9.47
C GLY A 56 11.23 -3.53 10.05
N ILE A 57 9.92 -3.77 10.14
CA ILE A 57 8.91 -2.83 10.64
C ILE A 57 8.57 -3.20 12.09
N LYS A 58 8.58 -2.22 13.00
CA LYS A 58 8.09 -2.43 14.37
C LYS A 58 6.58 -2.73 14.32
N PRO A 59 6.11 -3.88 14.85
CA PRO A 59 4.68 -4.19 14.89
C PRO A 59 3.88 -3.14 15.68
N PRO A 60 2.64 -2.82 15.26
CA PRO A 60 1.76 -1.94 16.01
C PRO A 60 1.36 -2.57 17.35
N GLU A 61 1.17 -1.73 18.36
CA GLU A 61 0.68 -2.14 19.68
C GLU A 61 -0.69 -1.47 19.95
N PHE A 62 -1.66 -2.28 20.36
CA PHE A 62 -3.00 -1.84 20.76
C PHE A 62 -3.18 -2.11 22.25
N LEU A 63 -2.59 -1.25 23.10
CA LEU A 63 -2.63 -1.41 24.56
C LEU A 63 -3.75 -0.61 25.24
N ASN A 64 -4.35 0.33 24.51
CA ASN A 64 -5.40 1.21 25.00
C ASN A 64 -6.26 1.72 23.84
N ASP A 65 -7.36 2.38 24.18
CA ASP A 65 -8.31 2.92 23.22
C ASP A 65 -8.05 4.40 22.84
N GLN A 66 -6.81 4.86 23.00
CA GLN A 66 -6.45 6.24 22.69
C GLN A 66 -6.39 6.47 21.17
N PRO A 67 -6.58 7.72 20.72
CA PRO A 67 -6.48 8.08 19.31
C PRO A 67 -5.06 7.86 18.76
N ALA A 68 -4.94 7.80 17.44
CA ALA A 68 -3.66 7.73 16.76
C ALA A 68 -2.78 8.93 17.12
N GLN A 69 -1.53 8.64 17.46
CA GLN A 69 -0.48 9.63 17.62
C GLN A 69 0.43 9.54 16.41
N PHE A 70 0.64 10.67 15.76
CA PHE A 70 1.48 10.76 14.58
C PHE A 70 2.81 11.44 14.93
N PRO A 71 3.92 10.97 14.36
CA PRO A 71 5.21 11.65 14.44
C PRO A 71 5.15 13.13 14.05
N HIS A 72 5.95 13.96 14.71
CA HIS A 72 5.97 15.43 14.49
C HIS A 72 6.44 15.84 13.10
N ASP A 73 7.23 15.00 12.42
CA ASP A 73 7.69 15.22 11.04
C ASP A 73 6.55 15.07 10.00
N LEU A 74 5.39 14.54 10.41
CA LEU A 74 4.16 14.58 9.62
C LEU A 74 3.32 15.84 9.87
N ALA A 75 3.80 16.80 10.65
CA ALA A 75 3.10 18.06 10.89
C ALA A 75 2.86 18.82 9.57
N GLY A 76 1.61 19.21 9.34
CA GLY A 76 1.18 19.89 8.11
C GLY A 76 0.65 18.95 7.02
N VAL A 77 0.75 17.64 7.21
CA VAL A 77 0.03 16.65 6.40
C VAL A 77 -1.42 16.54 6.89
N ASP A 78 -2.35 16.35 5.97
CA ASP A 78 -3.76 16.07 6.26
C ASP A 78 -3.86 14.61 6.78
N LEU A 79 -3.73 14.45 8.09
CA LEU A 79 -3.68 13.14 8.74
C LEU A 79 -5.10 12.62 9.01
N PRO A 80 -5.36 11.33 8.76
CA PRO A 80 -6.65 10.72 9.03
C PRO A 80 -6.94 10.71 10.54
N ALA A 81 -8.21 10.88 10.88
CA ALA A 81 -8.66 10.71 12.25
C ALA A 81 -8.82 9.21 12.55
N ALA A 82 -8.10 8.72 13.56
CA ALA A 82 -8.32 7.42 14.15
C ALA A 82 -8.53 7.62 15.64
N SER A 83 -9.79 7.57 16.08
CA SER A 83 -10.20 8.03 17.41
C SER A 83 -10.02 7.01 18.52
N ASN A 84 -9.86 5.73 18.17
CA ASN A 84 -9.81 4.60 19.10
C ASN A 84 -8.94 3.46 18.56
N SER A 85 -8.83 2.37 19.31
CA SER A 85 -7.95 1.24 18.99
C SER A 85 -8.32 0.51 17.69
N ILE A 86 -9.62 0.35 17.39
CA ILE A 86 -10.07 -0.27 16.13
C ILE A 86 -9.75 0.64 14.94
N ALA A 87 -10.08 1.93 15.02
CA ALA A 87 -9.76 2.87 13.94
C ALA A 87 -8.25 2.97 13.69
N ARG A 88 -7.43 2.83 14.73
CA ARG A 88 -5.97 2.73 14.57
C ARG A 88 -5.54 1.45 13.84
N ALA A 89 -6.18 0.32 14.14
CA ALA A 89 -5.89 -0.95 13.46
C ALA A 89 -6.26 -0.87 11.97
N GLU A 90 -7.44 -0.34 11.66
CA GLU A 90 -7.88 -0.13 10.28
C GLU A 90 -6.95 0.81 9.50
N LEU A 91 -6.58 1.95 10.11
CA LEU A 91 -5.64 2.89 9.54
C LEU A 91 -4.28 2.23 9.28
N THR A 92 -3.82 1.37 10.21
CA THR A 92 -2.57 0.62 10.05
C THR A 92 -2.64 -0.31 8.84
N ILE A 93 -3.75 -1.03 8.65
CA ILE A 93 -3.95 -1.89 7.48
C ILE A 93 -3.87 -1.06 6.20
N GLU A 94 -4.56 0.08 6.13
CA GLU A 94 -4.54 0.95 4.95
C GLU A 94 -3.12 1.47 4.63
N CYS A 95 -2.40 1.96 5.64
CA CYS A 95 -1.02 2.42 5.45
C CYS A 95 -0.09 1.29 4.98
N LEU A 96 -0.25 0.06 5.48
CA LEU A 96 0.55 -1.08 5.05
C LEU A 96 0.25 -1.48 3.60
N LEU A 97 -1.02 -1.44 3.19
CA LEU A 97 -1.43 -1.71 1.81
C LEU A 97 -0.88 -0.64 0.84
N ASP A 98 -0.99 0.64 1.20
CA ASP A 98 -0.44 1.74 0.41
C ASP A 98 1.08 1.62 0.27
N ALA A 99 1.79 1.36 1.37
CA ALA A 99 3.24 1.17 1.38
C ALA A 99 3.66 -0.03 0.53
N ALA A 100 2.99 -1.18 0.69
CA ALA A 100 3.25 -2.38 -0.10
C ALA A 100 3.02 -2.14 -1.60
N GLY A 101 1.93 -1.47 -1.96
CA GLY A 101 1.61 -1.09 -3.34
C GLY A 101 2.66 -0.16 -3.96
N ALA A 102 3.07 0.88 -3.22
CA ALA A 102 4.09 1.81 -3.66
C ALA A 102 5.46 1.12 -3.86
N LEU A 103 5.89 0.30 -2.91
CA LEU A 103 7.14 -0.46 -3.00
C LEU A 103 7.12 -1.47 -4.14
N ALA A 104 6.02 -2.21 -4.31
CA ALA A 104 5.83 -3.12 -5.44
C ALA A 104 5.95 -2.39 -6.78
N GLY A 105 5.38 -1.18 -6.88
CA GLY A 105 5.51 -0.33 -8.07
C GLY A 105 6.96 0.09 -8.35
N ILE A 106 7.74 0.44 -7.33
CA ILE A 106 9.17 0.76 -7.46
C ILE A 106 9.95 -0.46 -7.96
N VAL A 107 9.79 -1.61 -7.29
CA VAL A 107 10.47 -2.87 -7.66
C VAL A 107 10.11 -3.30 -9.08
N HIS A 108 8.84 -3.18 -9.47
CA HIS A 108 8.36 -3.48 -10.81
C HIS A 108 9.05 -2.60 -11.87
N ARG A 109 9.06 -1.28 -11.68
CA ARG A 109 9.72 -0.35 -12.61
C ARG A 109 11.21 -0.62 -12.73
N TYR A 110 11.89 -0.86 -11.61
CA TYR A 110 13.31 -1.21 -11.60
C TYR A 110 13.58 -2.49 -12.40
N LYS A 111 12.85 -3.57 -12.13
CA LYS A 111 13.04 -4.83 -12.88
C LYS A 111 12.76 -4.66 -14.37
N GLN A 112 11.74 -3.89 -14.73
CA GLN A 112 11.45 -3.59 -16.13
C GLN A 112 12.57 -2.77 -16.80
N SER A 113 13.13 -1.78 -16.11
CA SER A 113 14.21 -0.97 -16.68
C SER A 113 15.47 -1.81 -16.93
N GLU A 114 15.85 -2.64 -15.97
CA GLU A 114 17.03 -3.53 -16.09
C GLU A 114 16.88 -4.52 -17.26
N ILE A 115 15.71 -5.14 -17.39
CA ILE A 115 15.46 -6.10 -18.48
C ILE A 115 15.48 -5.40 -19.84
N LYS A 116 14.86 -4.21 -19.95
CA LYS A 116 14.87 -3.44 -21.20
C LYS A 116 16.26 -2.95 -21.57
N ALA A 117 17.05 -2.49 -20.60
CA ALA A 117 18.44 -2.11 -20.81
C ALA A 117 19.25 -3.30 -21.34
N ARG A 118 19.08 -4.48 -20.74
CA ARG A 118 19.78 -5.69 -21.18
C ARG A 118 19.40 -6.14 -22.59
N ILE A 119 18.13 -6.00 -22.98
CA ILE A 119 17.71 -6.26 -24.37
C ILE A 119 18.43 -5.30 -25.33
N ALA A 120 18.44 -4.00 -25.03
CA ALA A 120 19.09 -2.99 -25.88
C ALA A 120 20.61 -3.25 -26.01
N GLU A 121 21.28 -3.69 -24.94
CA GLU A 121 22.70 -4.08 -24.99
C GLU A 121 22.94 -5.26 -25.95
N ILE A 122 22.07 -6.27 -25.94
CA ILE A 122 22.17 -7.43 -26.84
C ILE A 122 21.91 -7.02 -28.29
N GLU A 123 20.94 -6.14 -28.53
CA GLU A 123 20.60 -5.63 -29.86
C GLU A 123 21.72 -4.77 -30.48
N GLN A 124 22.53 -4.12 -29.66
CA GLN A 124 23.67 -3.31 -30.09
C GLN A 124 24.98 -4.11 -30.21
N ALA A 125 25.01 -5.37 -29.75
CA ALA A 125 26.18 -6.21 -29.82
C ALA A 125 26.51 -6.62 -31.27
N ASP A 126 27.78 -6.90 -31.55
CA ASP A 126 28.17 -7.51 -32.82
C ASP A 126 27.71 -8.97 -32.87
N LEU A 127 26.72 -9.25 -33.73
CA LEU A 127 26.12 -10.57 -33.94
C LEU A 127 26.54 -11.19 -35.28
N SER A 128 27.74 -10.89 -35.74
CA SER A 128 28.29 -11.42 -37.01
C SER A 128 28.52 -12.93 -36.99
N ASP A 129 28.81 -13.52 -35.82
CA ASP A 129 28.89 -14.97 -35.66
C ASP A 129 27.48 -15.61 -35.58
N PRO A 130 27.15 -16.59 -36.46
CA PRO A 130 25.87 -17.29 -36.43
C PRO A 130 25.51 -17.95 -35.09
N ILE A 131 26.51 -18.44 -34.34
CA ILE A 131 26.28 -19.08 -33.05
C ILE A 131 25.92 -18.01 -32.01
N ALA A 132 26.73 -16.95 -31.91
CA ALA A 132 26.46 -15.80 -31.05
C ALA A 132 25.08 -15.17 -31.35
N LYS A 133 24.72 -15.02 -32.63
CA LYS A 133 23.42 -14.50 -33.06
C LYS A 133 22.26 -15.36 -32.56
N LYS A 134 22.36 -16.68 -32.69
CA LYS A 134 21.31 -17.60 -32.21
C LYS A 134 21.11 -17.49 -30.70
N GLN A 135 22.20 -17.39 -29.94
CA GLN A 135 22.16 -17.24 -28.49
C GLN A 135 21.53 -15.90 -28.09
N ALA A 136 21.94 -14.80 -28.73
CA ALA A 136 21.38 -13.46 -28.51
C ALA A 136 19.86 -13.42 -28.72
N LEU A 137 19.36 -14.01 -29.80
CA LEU A 137 17.92 -14.09 -30.07
C LEU A 137 17.18 -14.91 -29.00
N ALA A 138 17.75 -16.02 -28.55
CA ALA A 138 17.17 -16.84 -27.49
C ALA A 138 17.09 -16.07 -26.16
N ASP A 139 18.12 -15.29 -25.83
CA ASP A 139 18.15 -14.46 -24.63
C ASP A 139 17.13 -13.31 -24.71
N ILE A 140 16.99 -12.65 -25.86
CA ILE A 140 15.96 -11.60 -26.05
C ILE A 140 14.57 -12.18 -25.83
N VAL A 141 14.25 -13.35 -26.41
CA VAL A 141 12.94 -14.00 -26.23
C VAL A 141 12.69 -14.35 -24.75
N ARG A 142 13.70 -14.85 -24.05
CA ARG A 142 13.61 -15.14 -22.61
C ARG A 142 13.33 -13.86 -21.80
N LEU A 143 14.03 -12.77 -22.10
CA LEU A 143 13.85 -11.48 -21.43
C LEU A 143 12.49 -10.85 -21.73
N GLN A 144 11.99 -10.95 -22.96
CA GLN A 144 10.63 -10.52 -23.33
C GLN A 144 9.57 -11.29 -22.54
N LYS A 145 9.73 -12.61 -22.39
CA LYS A 145 8.83 -13.42 -21.55
C LYS A 145 8.84 -12.98 -20.08
N MET A 146 9.98 -12.53 -19.56
CA MET A 146 10.05 -11.97 -18.20
C MET A 146 9.28 -10.64 -18.10
N LEU A 147 9.35 -9.78 -19.13
CA LEU A 147 8.54 -8.55 -19.18
C LEU A 147 7.03 -8.87 -19.21
N ASP A 148 6.61 -9.86 -19.98
CA ASP A 148 5.21 -10.31 -20.04
C ASP A 148 4.72 -10.89 -18.71
N GLN A 149 5.61 -11.46 -17.91
CA GLN A 149 5.28 -11.89 -16.55
C GLN A 149 5.13 -10.69 -15.61
N LEU A 150 6.02 -9.70 -15.72
CA LEU A 150 5.97 -8.49 -14.90
C LEU A 150 4.75 -7.62 -15.20
N SER A 151 4.18 -7.68 -16.41
CA SER A 151 2.94 -6.97 -16.73
C SER A 151 1.69 -7.55 -16.06
N LYS A 152 1.81 -8.70 -15.38
CA LYS A 152 0.69 -9.33 -14.66
C LYS A 152 0.56 -8.74 -13.26
N GLN A 153 -0.69 -8.54 -12.84
CA GLN A 153 -1.00 -8.09 -11.49
C GLN A 153 -1.00 -9.25 -10.50
N VAL A 154 -0.45 -9.01 -9.31
CA VAL A 154 -0.61 -9.89 -8.15
C VAL A 154 -1.86 -9.44 -7.38
N ARG A 155 -2.79 -10.35 -7.14
CA ARG A 155 -4.03 -10.07 -6.40
C ARG A 155 -3.96 -10.69 -5.02
N TRP A 156 -4.23 -9.87 -4.00
CA TRP A 156 -4.43 -10.32 -2.63
C TRP A 156 -5.90 -10.16 -2.26
N THR A 157 -6.43 -11.13 -1.52
CA THR A 157 -7.78 -11.12 -0.99
C THR A 157 -7.70 -11.02 0.52
N PHE A 158 -8.49 -10.13 1.09
CA PHE A 158 -8.54 -9.86 2.52
C PHE A 158 -9.99 -10.02 3.01
N PRO A 159 -10.21 -10.43 4.27
CA PRO A 159 -11.52 -10.32 4.90
C PRO A 159 -12.01 -8.87 4.84
N GLN A 160 -13.31 -8.65 4.69
CA GLN A 160 -13.85 -7.29 4.80
C GLN A 160 -13.66 -6.81 6.25
N TRP A 161 -12.92 -5.71 6.45
CA TRP A 161 -12.67 -5.15 7.79
C TRP A 161 -13.36 -3.80 8.04
N LYS A 162 -13.96 -3.18 7.02
CA LYS A 162 -14.75 -1.94 7.15
C LYS A 162 -16.21 -2.18 6.78
N VAL A 163 -17.14 -1.62 7.55
CA VAL A 163 -18.56 -1.66 7.24
C VAL A 163 -19.07 -0.22 7.08
N ALA A 164 -19.53 0.13 5.87
CA ALA A 164 -20.30 1.35 5.66
C ALA A 164 -21.76 1.07 6.04
N GLY A 165 -22.41 2.01 6.74
CA GLY A 165 -23.84 1.93 7.02
C GLY A 165 -24.68 2.08 5.75
N ASP A 166 -25.85 1.45 5.72
CA ASP A 166 -26.86 1.59 4.66
C ASP A 166 -27.49 2.99 4.62
#